data_AF-A0A0G1C424-F1
#
_entry.id   AF-A0A0G1C424-F1
#
_cell.length_a   1.000
_cell.length_b   1.000
_cell.length_c   1.000
_cell.angle_alpha   90.00
_cell.angle_beta   90.00
_cell.angle_gamma   90.00
#
_symmetry.space_group_name_H-M   'P 1'
#
loop_
_entity.id
_entity.type
_entity.pdbx_description
1 polymer ?
#
loop_
_entity_poly.entity_id
_entity_poly.type
_entity_poly.pdbx_seq_one_letter_code
_entity_poly.pdbx_strand_id
1 'polypeptide(L)' 'MATITIPNEITKEGFVVLPRREYERLLVSFLPGKEVTLTLSQKKRLQSARVNLSKGKFLTLNELGKKLGIKN' A
#
# COMPACT_ATOMS: atom_id res chain seq x y z
N MET A 1 -4.54 38.16 -4.80
CA MET A 1 -4.83 37.25 -3.67
C MET A 1 -5.81 36.21 -4.18
N ALA A 2 -5.44 34.92 -4.16
CA ALA A 2 -6.34 33.87 -4.62
C ALA A 2 -7.31 33.51 -3.49
N THR A 3 -8.61 33.65 -3.74
CA THR A 3 -9.65 33.24 -2.81
C THR A 3 -9.79 31.72 -2.89
N ILE A 4 -9.36 31.02 -1.85
CA ILE A 4 -9.54 29.57 -1.73
C ILE A 4 -10.91 29.35 -1.10
N THR A 5 -11.85 28.80 -1.87
CA THR A 5 -13.21 28.50 -1.40
C THR A 5 -13.27 27.06 -0.87
N ILE A 6 -13.79 26.88 0.33
CA ILE A 6 -14.02 25.56 0.93
C ILE A 6 -15.49 25.17 0.68
N PRO A 7 -15.78 23.99 0.11
CA PRO A 7 -17.15 23.52 -0.08
C PRO A 7 -17.93 23.44 1.24
N ASN A 8 -19.18 23.94 1.26
CA ASN A 8 -20.03 23.99 2.46
C ASN A 8 -20.31 22.60 3.06
N GLU A 9 -20.30 21.55 2.25
CA GLU A 9 -20.51 20.17 2.70
C GLU A 9 -19.50 19.75 3.78
N ILE A 10 -18.24 20.21 3.65
CA ILE A 10 -17.13 19.86 4.55
C ILE A 10 -17.26 20.60 5.90
N THR A 11 -17.98 21.71 5.95
CA THR A 11 -18.14 22.50 7.18
C THR A 11 -19.09 21.85 8.20
N LYS A 12 -19.97 20.92 7.77
CA LYS A 12 -20.93 20.24 8.65
C LYS A 12 -20.27 19.25 9.62
N GLU A 13 -19.18 18.63 9.19
CA GLU A 13 -18.42 17.67 10.01
C GLU A 13 -17.24 18.32 10.76
N GLY A 14 -17.02 19.62 10.51
CA GLY A 14 -15.85 20.35 11.01
C GLY A 14 -14.61 20.11 10.15
N PHE A 15 -13.74 21.11 10.04
CA PHE A 15 -12.46 20.97 9.32
C PHE A 15 -11.33 21.65 10.10
N VAL A 16 -10.12 21.18 9.85
CA VAL A 16 -8.89 21.76 10.41
C VAL A 16 -7.99 22.14 9.24
N VAL A 17 -7.48 23.37 9.25
CA VAL A 17 -6.48 23.82 8.28
C VAL A 17 -5.11 23.58 8.88
N LEU A 18 -4.27 22.83 8.17
CA LEU A 18 -2.91 22.58 8.59
C LEU A 18 -1.93 22.62 7.42
N PRO A 19 -0.65 22.96 7.67
CA PRO A 19 0.39 22.87 6.67
C PRO A 19 0.53 21.46 6.12
N ARG A 20 0.75 21.33 4.80
CA ARG A 20 0.90 20.03 4.12
C ARG A 20 1.88 19.09 4.83
N ARG A 21 3.04 19.60 5.25
CA ARG A 21 4.07 18.80 5.94
C ARG A 21 3.58 18.23 7.28
N GLU A 22 2.71 18.97 7.96
CA GLU A 22 2.13 18.55 9.23
C GLU A 22 1.05 17.48 9.02
N TYR A 23 0.27 17.59 7.94
CA TYR A 23 -0.69 16.59 7.54
C TYR A 23 -0.02 15.25 7.20
N GLU A 24 1.06 15.32 6.43
CA GLU A 24 1.86 14.14 6.08
C GLU A 24 2.46 13.47 7.32
N ARG A 25 2.90 14.24 8.32
CA ARG A 25 3.37 13.69 9.61
C ARG A 25 2.26 12.97 10.36
N LEU A 26 1.09 13.60 10.50
CA LEU A 26 -0.05 12.98 11.18
C LEU A 26 -0.49 11.68 10.48
N LEU A 27 -0.54 11.66 9.15
CA LEU A 27 -0.82 10.44 8.40
C LEU A 27 0.19 9.33 8.70
N VAL A 28 1.49 9.63 8.73
CA VAL A 28 2.52 8.63 9.03
C VAL A 28 2.45 8.14 10.48
N SER A 29 2.04 9.00 11.42
CA SER A 29 1.95 8.69 12.85
C SER A 29 0.66 7.96 13.25
N PHE A 30 -0.47 8.22 12.58
CA PHE A 30 -1.78 7.70 12.95
C PHE A 30 -2.28 6.57 12.03
N LEU A 31 -1.78 6.46 10.80
CA LEU A 31 -2.02 5.23 10.04
C LEU A 31 -1.23 4.11 10.70
N PRO A 32 -1.85 2.97 11.03
CA PRO A 32 -1.12 1.81 11.53
C PRO A 32 0.00 1.54 10.54
N GLY A 33 1.25 1.68 11.02
CA GLY A 33 2.43 1.54 10.17
C GLY A 33 2.32 0.26 9.37
N LYS A 34 2.66 0.33 8.07
CA LYS A 34 2.61 -0.74 7.05
C LYS A 34 1.93 -2.02 7.55
N GLU A 35 0.75 -2.33 6.98
CA GLU A 35 -0.06 -3.53 7.25
C GLU A 35 0.76 -4.79 7.55
N VAL A 36 1.93 -4.93 6.91
CA VAL A 36 3.00 -5.85 7.35
C VAL A 36 4.35 -5.13 7.52
N THR A 37 4.95 -5.25 8.71
CA THR A 37 6.34 -4.86 8.94
C THR A 37 7.29 -5.92 8.40
N LEU A 38 7.91 -5.64 7.25
CA LEU A 38 8.84 -6.57 6.60
C LEU A 38 10.29 -6.38 7.07
N THR A 39 10.97 -7.49 7.34
CA THR A 39 12.43 -7.54 7.55
C THR A 39 13.19 -7.19 6.25
N LEU A 40 14.48 -6.88 6.36
CA LEU A 40 15.32 -6.59 5.18
C LEU A 40 15.36 -7.75 4.18
N SER A 41 15.40 -9.00 4.67
CA SER A 41 15.40 -10.18 3.81
C SER A 41 14.06 -10.36 3.10
N GLN A 42 12.94 -10.11 3.78
CA GLN A 42 11.60 -10.14 3.18
C GLN A 42 11.44 -9.06 2.10
N LYS A 43 11.94 -7.84 2.32
CA LYS A 43 11.93 -6.77 1.31
C LYS A 43 12.72 -7.16 0.07
N LYS A 44 13.92 -7.72 0.23
CA LYS A 44 14.74 -8.21 -0.89
C LYS A 44 14.02 -9.33 -1.66
N ARG A 45 13.40 -10.29 -0.96
CA ARG A 45 12.60 -11.35 -1.59
C ARG A 45 11.41 -10.80 -2.37
N LEU A 46 10.71 -9.80 -1.84
CA LEU A 46 9.59 -9.16 -2.53
C LEU A 46 10.04 -8.45 -3.81
N GLN A 47 11.19 -7.78 -3.77
CA GLN A 47 11.77 -7.16 -4.96
C GLN A 47 12.09 -8.20 -6.04
N SER A 48 12.75 -9.30 -5.65
CA SER A 48 13.02 -10.41 -6.57
C SER A 48 11.74 -11.05 -7.12
N ALA A 49 10.72 -11.22 -6.27
CA ALA A 49 9.43 -11.77 -6.69
C ALA A 49 8.75 -10.88 -7.74
N ARG A 50 8.80 -9.55 -7.59
CA ARG A 50 8.26 -8.60 -8.59
C ARG A 50 8.99 -8.71 -9.93
N VAL A 51 10.31 -8.83 -9.92
CA VAL A 51 11.12 -9.03 -11.14
C VAL A 51 10.80 -10.37 -11.80
N ASN A 52 10.60 -11.42 -11.02
CA ASN A 52 10.21 -12.73 -11.56
C ASN A 52 8.81 -12.67 -12.19
N LEU A 53 7.86 -12.00 -11.54
CA LEU A 53 6.51 -11.83 -12.06
C LEU A 53 6.50 -11.06 -13.38
N SER A 54 7.26 -9.95 -13.51
CA SER A 54 7.35 -9.21 -14.77
C SER A 54 8.00 -10.00 -15.91
N LYS A 55 8.84 -10.99 -15.57
CA LYS A 55 9.44 -11.94 -16.52
C LYS A 55 8.57 -13.16 -16.80
N GLY A 56 7.34 -13.22 -16.29
CA GLY A 56 6.45 -14.39 -16.41
C GLY A 56 6.92 -15.62 -15.61
N LYS A 57 7.89 -15.45 -14.70
CA LYS A 57 8.44 -16.52 -13.85
C LYS A 57 7.63 -16.65 -12.56
N PHE A 58 6.39 -17.09 -12.67
CA PHE A 58 5.54 -17.41 -11.52
C PHE A 58 4.90 -18.79 -11.72
N LEU A 59 4.29 -19.32 -10.65
CA LEU A 59 3.49 -20.53 -10.69
C LEU A 59 2.07 -20.16 -10.27
N THR A 60 1.10 -20.56 -11.08
CA THR A 60 -0.31 -20.54 -10.68
C THR A 60 -0.60 -21.68 -9.72
N LEU A 61 -1.68 -21.58 -8.94
CA LEU A 61 -2.09 -22.65 -8.04
C LEU A 61 -2.34 -23.97 -8.78
N ASN A 62 -2.90 -23.90 -9.99
CA ASN A 62 -3.14 -25.07 -10.83
C ASN A 62 -1.83 -25.73 -11.29
N GLU A 63 -0.84 -24.94 -11.72
CA GLU A 63 0.47 -25.46 -12.11
C GLU A 63 1.23 -26.02 -10.92
N LEU A 64 1.11 -25.37 -9.76
CA LEU A 64 1.69 -25.85 -8.51
C LEU A 64 1.08 -27.20 -8.11
N GLY A 65 -0.26 -27.32 -8.11
CA GLY A 65 -0.96 -28.56 -7.80
C GLY A 65 -0.58 -29.70 -8.74
N LYS A 66 -0.53 -29.43 -10.05
CA LYS A 66 -0.07 -30.40 -11.05
C LYS A 66 1.37 -30.85 -10.81
N LYS A 67 2.29 -29.92 -10.52
CA LYS A 67 3.71 -30.24 -10.28
C LYS A 67 3.93 -31.01 -8.98
N LEU A 68 3.12 -30.74 -7.95
CA LEU A 68 3.18 -31.43 -6.68
C LEU A 68 2.39 -32.76 -6.68
N GLY A 69 1.70 -33.10 -7.78
CA GLY A 69 0.88 -34.31 -7.87
C GLY A 69 -0.37 -34.27 -7.00
N ILE A 70 -0.79 -33.09 -6.53
CA ILE A 70 -2.00 -32.91 -5.75
C ILE A 70 -3.18 -32.97 -6.73
N LYS A 71 -3.85 -34.12 -6.76
CA LYS A 71 -5.16 -34.26 -7.39
C LYS A 71 -6.21 -33.81 -6.38
N ASN A 72 -6.99 -32.79 -6.74
CA ASN A 72 -8.21 -32.42 -6.00
C ASN A 72 -9.18 -33.60 -5.97
#